data_AF-A0A8R1XNC1-F1
#
_entry.id   AF-A0A8R1XNC1-F1
#
_cell.length_a   1.000
_cell.length_b   1.000
_cell.length_c   1.000
_cell.angle_alpha   90.00
_cell.angle_beta   90.00
_cell.angle_gamma   90.00
#
_symmetry.space_group_name_H-M   'P 1'
#
loop_
_entity.id
_entity.type
_entity.pdbx_description
1 polymer ?
#
loop_
_entity_poly.entity_id
_entity_poly.type
_entity_poly.pdbx_seq_one_letter_code
_entity_poly.pdbx_strand_id
1 'polypeptide(L)'
;MFPKILVAQSPLRLGMDLRKKSSSEKTTTLQCDAEGKLKHDAIVRTEHSKPSQKGDEHNNGAQKRIIRLVQVIPKFKIHQKIPRVPLSSPAQTTNNSPICKTTVHINENFAKLTESLYLVDRTACETVKTRAQMERHVVQNKQPEQAEQEAKIETTAAKARQGRIVFKKIREDDSASQEACERDQIKHEKNISKSLILFTLDEQHHEYCPEQSR
;
A
#
# COMPACT_ATOMS: atom_id res chain seq x y z
N MET A 1 -44.22 -8.93 -66.96
CA MET A 1 -45.63 -8.55 -66.78
C MET A 1 -46.39 -9.13 -67.95
N PHE A 2 -47.45 -9.89 -67.70
CA PHE A 2 -48.20 -10.56 -68.76
C PHE A 2 -49.45 -9.75 -69.09
N PRO A 3 -49.47 -8.98 -70.19
CA PRO A 3 -50.59 -8.05 -70.49
C PRO A 3 -51.92 -8.79 -70.77
N LYS A 4 -51.88 -10.10 -71.00
CA LYS A 4 -53.06 -10.95 -71.24
C LYS A 4 -53.81 -11.34 -69.97
N ILE A 5 -53.24 -11.10 -68.78
CA ILE A 5 -53.87 -11.45 -67.49
C ILE A 5 -54.52 -10.19 -66.92
N LEU A 6 -55.84 -10.22 -66.73
CA LEU A 6 -56.64 -9.12 -66.19
C LEU A 6 -56.53 -8.99 -64.65
N VAL A 7 -55.33 -9.21 -64.11
CA VAL A 7 -55.02 -9.07 -62.68
C VAL A 7 -53.86 -8.10 -62.56
N ALA A 8 -53.96 -7.14 -61.64
CA ALA A 8 -52.87 -6.22 -61.35
C ALA A 8 -51.63 -6.99 -60.86
N GLN A 9 -50.56 -6.96 -61.65
CA GLN A 9 -49.27 -7.60 -61.34
C GLN A 9 -48.22 -6.53 -61.02
N SER A 10 -47.65 -6.56 -59.82
CA SER A 10 -46.61 -5.61 -59.36
C SER A 10 -45.34 -6.35 -58.90
N PRO A 11 -44.55 -6.94 -59.83
CA PRO A 11 -43.43 -7.84 -59.50
C PRO A 11 -42.33 -7.20 -58.62
N LEU A 12 -42.16 -5.88 -58.67
CA LEU A 12 -41.20 -5.15 -57.83
C LEU A 12 -41.89 -4.11 -56.92
N ARG A 13 -43.15 -4.36 -56.55
CA ARG A 13 -44.03 -3.39 -55.84
C ARG A 13 -44.16 -2.04 -56.56
N LEU A 14 -43.80 -1.99 -57.84
CA LEU A 14 -43.98 -0.82 -58.70
C LEU A 14 -45.48 -0.53 -58.85
N GLY A 15 -45.84 0.75 -58.73
CA GLY A 15 -47.23 1.19 -58.82
C GLY A 15 -48.11 0.83 -57.62
N MET A 16 -47.55 0.24 -56.56
CA MET A 16 -48.28 0.10 -55.30
C MET A 16 -48.29 1.46 -54.60
N ASP A 17 -49.47 2.00 -54.38
CA ASP A 17 -49.61 3.15 -53.49
C ASP A 17 -49.17 2.75 -52.08
N LEU A 18 -48.03 3.27 -51.64
CA LEU A 18 -47.46 3.06 -50.30
C LEU A 18 -48.30 3.74 -49.19
N ARG A 19 -49.58 4.04 -49.44
CA ARG A 19 -50.54 4.80 -48.63
C ARG A 19 -50.81 4.23 -47.22
N LYS A 20 -50.20 3.09 -46.84
CA LYS A 20 -50.25 2.54 -45.47
C LYS A 20 -48.95 2.66 -44.68
N LYS A 21 -47.92 3.33 -45.22
CA LYS A 21 -46.71 3.65 -44.47
C LYS A 21 -46.81 5.07 -43.94
N SER A 22 -46.79 5.15 -42.62
CA SER A 22 -46.91 6.35 -41.79
C SER A 22 -46.13 7.55 -42.34
N SER A 23 -46.80 8.72 -42.38
CA SER A 23 -46.17 10.03 -42.20
C SER A 23 -45.06 10.37 -43.21
N SER A 24 -45.43 10.98 -44.34
CA SER A 24 -44.56 11.75 -45.27
C SER A 24 -43.07 11.38 -45.20
N GLU A 25 -42.66 10.27 -45.81
CA GLU A 25 -41.26 9.88 -45.80
C GLU A 25 -40.42 10.96 -46.50
N LYS A 26 -39.58 11.68 -45.74
CA LYS A 26 -38.67 12.73 -46.22
C LYS A 26 -37.41 12.14 -46.87
N THR A 27 -37.50 10.90 -47.36
CA THR A 27 -36.36 10.14 -47.88
C THR A 27 -36.12 10.52 -49.33
N THR A 28 -34.89 10.96 -49.66
CA THR A 28 -34.48 11.20 -51.04
C THR A 28 -34.47 9.87 -51.81
N THR A 29 -34.89 9.89 -53.08
CA THR A 29 -34.89 8.69 -53.92
C THR A 29 -33.48 8.15 -54.10
N LEU A 30 -33.31 6.83 -53.98
CA LEU A 30 -32.04 6.18 -54.28
C LEU A 30 -31.81 6.25 -55.80
N GLN A 31 -30.72 6.90 -56.21
CA GLN A 31 -30.32 7.01 -57.60
C GLN A 31 -29.19 6.02 -57.90
N CYS A 32 -29.24 5.38 -59.06
CA CYS A 32 -28.13 4.57 -59.57
C CYS A 32 -27.44 5.28 -60.74
N ASP A 33 -26.16 5.01 -60.96
CA ASP A 33 -25.43 5.40 -62.18
C ASP A 33 -25.72 4.45 -63.36
N ALA A 34 -25.13 4.73 -64.52
CA ALA A 34 -25.35 3.91 -65.72
C ALA A 34 -24.74 2.51 -65.58
N GLU A 35 -23.78 2.37 -64.67
CA GLU A 35 -23.05 1.15 -64.32
C GLU A 35 -23.80 0.29 -63.29
N GLY A 36 -24.88 0.81 -62.69
CA GLY A 36 -25.70 0.13 -61.69
C GLY A 36 -25.26 0.30 -60.24
N LYS A 37 -24.27 1.14 -59.95
CA LYS A 37 -23.85 1.49 -58.59
C LYS A 37 -24.78 2.55 -58.01
N LEU A 38 -25.03 2.46 -56.70
CA LEU A 38 -25.80 3.47 -55.97
C LEU A 38 -25.00 4.78 -55.84
N LYS A 39 -25.61 5.90 -56.21
CA LYS A 39 -25.04 7.24 -56.10
C LYS A 39 -25.14 7.75 -54.67
N HIS A 40 -24.20 7.35 -53.82
CA HIS A 40 -24.10 7.88 -52.45
C HIS A 40 -23.80 9.39 -52.41
N ASP A 41 -23.19 9.93 -53.47
CA ASP A 41 -22.95 11.36 -53.65
C ASP A 41 -24.22 12.22 -53.72
N ALA A 42 -25.38 11.62 -54.02
CA ALA A 42 -26.64 12.38 -54.14
C ALA A 42 -26.94 13.16 -52.85
N ILE A 43 -26.70 12.55 -51.68
CA ILE A 43 -26.91 13.17 -50.36
C ILE A 43 -26.02 14.41 -50.18
N VAL A 44 -24.81 14.38 -50.74
CA VAL A 44 -23.84 15.48 -50.64
C VAL A 44 -24.20 16.64 -51.59
N ARG A 45 -24.93 16.37 -52.68
CA ARG A 45 -25.26 17.36 -53.72
C ARG A 45 -26.64 18.01 -53.57
N THR A 46 -27.54 17.44 -52.77
CA THR A 46 -28.96 17.84 -52.66
C THR A 46 -29.16 19.34 -52.38
N GLU A 47 -28.21 20.02 -51.73
CA GLU A 47 -28.33 21.45 -51.39
C GLU A 47 -28.01 22.42 -52.54
N HIS A 48 -27.55 21.95 -53.70
CA HIS A 48 -26.98 22.83 -54.73
C HIS A 48 -27.83 23.07 -55.99
N SER A 49 -29.04 22.53 -56.10
CA SER A 49 -29.91 22.81 -57.26
C SER A 49 -30.87 23.98 -57.00
N LYS A 50 -30.65 25.12 -57.67
CA LYS A 50 -31.64 26.21 -57.72
C LYS A 50 -32.86 25.78 -58.55
N PRO A 51 -34.10 25.81 -58.02
CA PRO A 51 -35.28 25.61 -58.84
C PRO A 51 -35.51 26.85 -59.71
N SER A 52 -35.42 26.71 -61.03
CA SER A 52 -35.86 27.74 -61.96
C SER A 52 -37.34 27.49 -62.28
N GLN A 53 -38.24 28.29 -61.71
CA GLN A 53 -39.64 28.32 -62.14
C GLN A 53 -39.72 28.97 -63.53
N LYS A 54 -39.88 28.13 -64.57
CA LYS A 54 -40.36 28.56 -65.89
C LYS A 54 -41.77 28.03 -66.04
N GLY A 55 -42.76 28.86 -65.72
CA GLY A 55 -44.16 28.59 -66.02
C GLY A 55 -44.62 29.56 -67.08
N ASP A 56 -45.11 29.04 -68.20
CA ASP A 56 -45.49 29.81 -69.40
C ASP A 56 -46.72 30.73 -69.21
N GLU A 57 -47.34 30.72 -68.03
CA GLU A 57 -48.54 31.51 -67.70
C GLU A 57 -48.25 32.82 -66.95
N HIS A 58 -46.99 33.11 -66.64
CA HIS A 58 -46.61 34.34 -65.94
C HIS A 58 -46.09 35.36 -66.95
N ASN A 59 -46.67 36.57 -66.98
CA ASN A 59 -46.36 37.71 -67.86
C ASN A 59 -47.26 37.92 -69.10
N ASN A 60 -48.57 37.65 -69.03
CA ASN A 60 -49.54 37.96 -70.11
C ASN A 60 -49.06 37.55 -71.53
N GLY A 61 -48.38 36.40 -71.64
CA GLY A 61 -47.82 35.90 -72.91
C GLY A 61 -46.52 36.58 -73.40
N ALA A 62 -45.98 37.57 -72.69
CA ALA A 62 -44.72 38.19 -73.05
C ALA A 62 -43.52 37.39 -72.49
N GLN A 63 -42.49 37.20 -73.31
CA GLN A 63 -41.27 36.50 -72.88
C GLN A 63 -40.34 37.39 -72.02
N LYS A 64 -40.47 38.72 -72.12
CA LYS A 64 -39.64 39.72 -71.43
C LYS A 64 -40.51 40.82 -70.83
N ARG A 65 -40.06 41.44 -69.74
CA ARG A 65 -40.64 42.67 -69.15
C ARG A 65 -39.59 43.77 -69.15
N ILE A 66 -40.02 45.00 -69.39
CA ILE A 66 -39.19 46.20 -69.24
C ILE A 66 -39.61 46.88 -67.94
N ILE A 67 -38.68 47.00 -66.99
CA ILE A 67 -38.92 47.69 -65.70
C ILE A 67 -37.96 48.88 -65.64
N ARG A 68 -38.50 50.09 -65.40
CA ARG A 68 -37.69 51.28 -65.13
C ARG A 68 -37.49 51.40 -63.62
N LEU A 69 -36.24 51.37 -63.17
CA LEU A 69 -35.90 51.59 -61.78
C LEU A 69 -35.57 53.07 -61.57
N VAL A 70 -36.13 53.67 -60.53
CA VAL A 70 -35.76 55.01 -60.04
C VAL A 70 -35.15 54.82 -58.66
N GLN A 71 -33.96 55.36 -58.46
CA GLN A 71 -33.20 55.22 -57.21
C GLN A 71 -33.89 55.98 -56.07
N VAL A 72 -34.01 55.34 -54.90
CA VAL A 72 -34.47 55.97 -53.66
C VAL A 72 -33.42 55.75 -52.56
N ILE A 73 -33.26 56.73 -51.66
CA ILE A 73 -32.27 56.68 -50.58
C ILE A 73 -32.70 55.66 -49.50
N PRO A 74 -31.81 54.74 -49.04
CA PRO A 74 -32.10 53.78 -47.98
C PRO A 74 -32.33 54.44 -46.61
N LYS A 75 -33.38 54.03 -45.88
CA LYS A 75 -33.80 54.61 -44.58
C LYS A 75 -33.57 53.71 -43.35
N PHE A 76 -32.83 52.61 -43.45
CA PHE A 76 -32.72 51.62 -42.36
C PHE A 76 -31.38 51.66 -41.62
N LYS A 77 -31.42 51.28 -40.34
CA LYS A 77 -30.24 51.13 -39.49
C LYS A 77 -29.48 49.86 -39.85
N ILE A 78 -28.15 49.95 -40.06
CA ILE A 78 -27.30 48.83 -40.51
C ILE A 78 -26.49 48.13 -39.40
N HIS A 79 -26.70 48.50 -38.13
CA HIS A 79 -25.86 48.03 -37.03
C HIS A 79 -26.25 46.67 -36.44
N GLN A 80 -27.24 45.96 -37.01
CA GLN A 80 -27.57 44.62 -36.55
C GLN A 80 -26.56 43.59 -37.08
N LYS A 81 -25.76 43.03 -36.17
CA LYS A 81 -24.86 41.90 -36.47
C LYS A 81 -25.70 40.62 -36.58
N ILE A 82 -25.85 40.11 -37.79
CA ILE A 82 -26.49 38.83 -38.06
C ILE A 82 -25.46 37.72 -37.78
N PRO A 83 -25.83 36.61 -37.11
CA PRO A 83 -24.93 35.46 -36.95
C PRO A 83 -24.48 34.95 -38.33
N ARG A 84 -23.27 34.37 -38.37
CA ARG A 84 -22.73 33.85 -39.62
C ARG A 84 -23.69 32.83 -40.21
N VAL A 85 -23.89 32.91 -41.53
CA VAL A 85 -24.62 31.89 -42.26
C VAL A 85 -23.95 30.53 -42.06
N PRO A 86 -24.73 29.43 -42.02
CA PRO A 86 -24.14 28.10 -42.03
C PRO A 86 -23.13 27.97 -43.16
N LEU A 87 -21.97 27.39 -42.86
CA LEU A 87 -20.99 27.03 -43.88
C LEU A 87 -21.67 26.04 -44.86
N SER A 88 -21.32 26.13 -46.15
CA SER A 88 -21.76 25.16 -47.17
C SER A 88 -21.50 23.73 -46.68
N SER A 89 -22.32 22.77 -47.14
CA SER A 89 -22.19 21.36 -46.77
C SER A 89 -20.72 20.92 -46.89
N PRO A 90 -20.16 20.22 -45.87
CA PRO A 90 -18.74 19.96 -45.79
C PRO A 90 -18.27 19.13 -47.00
N ALA A 91 -17.20 19.59 -47.66
CA ALA A 91 -16.59 18.84 -48.75
C ALA A 91 -16.02 17.52 -48.21
N GLN A 92 -16.26 16.43 -48.93
CA GLN A 92 -15.63 15.15 -48.62
C GLN A 92 -14.12 15.26 -48.84
N THR A 93 -13.34 14.87 -47.85
CA THR A 93 -11.88 14.77 -47.96
C THR A 93 -11.51 13.50 -48.73
N THR A 94 -10.80 13.64 -49.84
CA THR A 94 -10.42 12.52 -50.72
C THR A 94 -9.00 12.00 -50.47
N ASN A 95 -8.20 12.72 -49.65
CA ASN A 95 -6.74 12.52 -49.59
C ASN A 95 -6.23 12.20 -48.17
N ASN A 96 -7.12 11.86 -47.24
CA ASN A 96 -6.67 11.42 -45.92
C ASN A 96 -6.01 10.05 -46.05
N SER A 97 -4.73 9.99 -45.71
CA SER A 97 -4.05 8.71 -45.49
C SER A 97 -4.80 7.93 -44.40
N PRO A 98 -4.82 6.58 -44.46
CA PRO A 98 -5.38 5.79 -43.38
C PRO A 98 -4.74 6.23 -42.05
N ILE A 99 -5.56 6.31 -40.99
CA ILE A 99 -5.13 6.77 -39.66
C ILE A 99 -3.84 6.01 -39.28
N CYS A 100 -2.72 6.73 -39.22
CA CYS A 100 -1.45 6.15 -38.82
C CYS A 100 -1.62 5.59 -37.41
N LYS A 101 -1.31 4.31 -37.23
CA LYS A 101 -1.34 3.66 -35.91
C LYS A 101 -0.28 4.34 -35.04
N THR A 102 -0.70 5.02 -33.97
CA THR A 102 0.22 5.62 -33.01
C THR A 102 0.97 4.51 -32.29
N THR A 103 2.28 4.37 -32.53
CA THR A 103 3.13 3.45 -31.78
C THR A 103 3.41 4.05 -30.42
N VAL A 104 3.03 3.37 -29.34
CA VAL A 104 3.37 3.79 -27.96
C VAL A 104 4.87 3.56 -27.76
N HIS A 105 5.65 4.64 -27.68
CA HIS A 105 7.07 4.58 -27.37
C HIS A 105 7.27 4.67 -25.85
N ILE A 106 8.05 3.75 -25.28
CA ILE A 106 8.37 3.72 -23.85
C ILE A 106 9.88 4.00 -23.68
N ASN A 107 10.20 4.88 -22.74
CA ASN A 107 11.57 5.31 -22.45
C ASN A 107 12.41 4.18 -21.81
N GLU A 108 13.63 3.96 -22.28
CA GLU A 108 14.59 2.99 -21.75
C GLU A 108 14.95 3.23 -20.27
N ASN A 109 14.82 4.47 -19.79
CA ASN A 109 15.05 4.82 -18.39
C ASN A 109 14.13 4.03 -17.44
N PHE A 110 12.94 3.63 -17.90
CA PHE A 110 12.05 2.80 -17.09
C PHE A 110 12.63 1.39 -16.89
N ALA A 111 13.26 0.80 -17.91
CA ALA A 111 13.92 -0.50 -17.79
C ALA A 111 15.06 -0.44 -16.75
N LYS A 112 15.95 0.56 -16.88
CA LYS A 112 17.07 0.79 -15.95
C LYS A 112 16.60 0.99 -14.51
N LEU A 113 15.51 1.74 -14.31
CA LEU A 113 14.92 1.98 -12.99
C LEU A 113 14.38 0.69 -12.38
N THR A 114 13.63 -0.11 -13.16
CA THR A 114 13.06 -1.37 -12.67
C THR A 114 14.13 -2.39 -12.29
N GLU A 115 15.21 -2.48 -13.08
CA GLU A 115 16.36 -3.33 -12.76
C GLU A 115 17.07 -2.87 -11.48
N SER A 116 17.29 -1.57 -11.34
CA SER A 116 17.93 -0.99 -10.14
C SER A 116 17.12 -1.26 -8.88
N LEU A 117 15.80 -1.05 -8.94
CA LEU A 117 14.90 -1.30 -7.81
C LEU A 117 14.88 -2.77 -7.42
N TYR A 118 14.90 -3.68 -8.40
CA TYR A 118 14.97 -5.12 -8.17
C TYR A 118 16.26 -5.54 -7.44
N LEU A 119 17.41 -4.98 -7.84
CA LEU A 119 18.69 -5.27 -7.19
C LEU A 119 18.77 -4.72 -5.75
N VAL A 120 18.25 -3.51 -5.54
CA VAL A 120 18.19 -2.88 -4.21
C VAL A 120 17.32 -3.72 -3.28
N ASP A 121 16.14 -4.14 -3.74
CA ASP A 121 15.22 -4.94 -2.93
C ASP A 121 15.83 -6.30 -2.53
N ARG A 122 16.48 -6.97 -3.48
CA ARG A 122 17.23 -8.21 -3.20
C ARG A 122 18.30 -8.01 -2.13
N THR A 123 19.12 -6.97 -2.27
CA THR A 123 20.22 -6.67 -1.33
C THR A 123 19.68 -6.29 0.06
N ALA A 124 18.62 -5.48 0.12
CA ALA A 124 17.96 -5.12 1.37
C ALA A 124 17.38 -6.36 2.08
N CYS A 125 16.72 -7.26 1.35
CA CYS A 125 16.20 -8.49 1.93
C CYS A 125 17.32 -9.41 2.46
N GLU A 126 18.42 -9.57 1.71
CA GLU A 126 19.57 -10.38 2.14
C GLU A 126 20.23 -9.81 3.41
N THR A 127 20.46 -8.50 3.47
CA THR A 127 21.03 -7.83 4.67
C THR A 127 20.11 -7.91 5.89
N VAL A 128 18.79 -7.80 5.72
CA VAL A 128 17.82 -7.97 6.81
C VAL A 128 17.83 -9.42 7.32
N LYS A 129 17.89 -10.42 6.43
CA LYS A 129 17.94 -11.84 6.81
C LYS A 129 19.20 -12.18 7.61
N THR A 130 20.37 -11.75 7.15
CA THR A 130 21.64 -12.01 7.86
C THR A 130 21.67 -11.30 9.21
N ARG A 131 21.18 -10.06 9.28
CA ARG A 131 21.03 -9.33 10.55
C ARG A 131 20.10 -10.05 11.52
N ALA A 132 18.91 -10.46 11.08
CA ALA A 132 17.96 -11.18 11.93
C ALA A 132 18.51 -12.54 12.41
N GLN A 133 19.27 -13.24 11.56
CA GLN A 133 19.95 -14.47 11.95
C GLN A 133 21.04 -14.21 13.00
N MET A 134 21.86 -13.18 12.81
CA MET A 134 22.90 -12.79 13.78
C MET A 134 22.29 -12.38 15.12
N GLU A 135 21.20 -11.61 15.11
CA GLU A 135 20.48 -11.20 16.32
C GLU A 135 19.94 -12.42 17.08
N ARG A 136 19.40 -13.43 16.38
CA ARG A 136 18.99 -14.71 17.00
C ARG A 136 20.17 -15.45 17.64
N HIS A 137 21.31 -15.56 16.95
CA HIS A 137 22.50 -16.21 17.51
C HIS A 137 23.04 -15.46 18.74
N VAL A 138 23.04 -14.12 18.72
CA VAL A 138 23.47 -13.33 19.87
C VAL A 138 22.54 -13.53 21.06
N VAL A 139 21.22 -13.58 20.85
CA VAL A 139 20.27 -13.90 21.93
C VAL A 139 20.49 -15.33 22.43
N GLN A 140 20.63 -16.32 21.54
CA GLN A 140 20.87 -17.71 21.92
C GLN A 140 22.16 -17.92 22.72
N ASN A 141 23.24 -17.22 22.39
CA ASN A 141 24.54 -17.36 23.06
C ASN A 141 24.63 -16.53 24.35
N LYS A 142 23.99 -15.36 24.40
CA LYS A 142 24.00 -14.51 25.61
C LYS A 142 23.20 -15.10 26.77
N GLN A 143 22.10 -15.82 26.50
CA GLN A 143 21.28 -16.45 27.55
C GLN A 143 22.07 -17.43 28.44
N PRO A 144 22.78 -18.45 27.90
CA PRO A 144 23.59 -19.34 28.72
C PRO A 144 24.81 -18.64 29.33
N GLU A 145 25.44 -17.69 28.62
CA GLU A 145 26.57 -16.94 29.17
C GLU A 145 26.16 -16.09 30.40
N GLN A 146 24.99 -15.45 30.34
CA GLN A 146 24.41 -14.74 31.47
C GLN A 146 24.02 -15.68 32.61
N ALA A 147 23.44 -16.84 32.30
CA ALA A 147 23.11 -17.85 33.31
C ALA A 147 24.36 -18.41 34.02
N GLU A 148 25.46 -18.61 33.29
CA GLU A 148 26.76 -19.01 33.88
C GLU A 148 27.35 -17.91 34.75
N GLN A 149 27.26 -16.64 34.34
CA GLN A 149 27.69 -15.51 35.16
C GLN A 149 26.84 -15.40 36.44
N GLU A 150 25.54 -15.59 36.35
CA GLU A 150 24.62 -15.62 37.48
C GLU A 150 24.96 -16.77 38.44
N ALA A 151 25.23 -17.97 37.93
CA ALA A 151 25.67 -19.12 38.74
C ALA A 151 27.04 -18.88 39.42
N LYS A 152 27.99 -18.20 38.77
CA LYS A 152 29.26 -17.80 39.38
C LYS A 152 29.06 -16.80 40.52
N ILE A 153 28.16 -15.83 40.33
CA ILE A 153 27.79 -14.87 41.37
C ILE A 153 27.11 -15.61 42.53
N GLU A 154 26.21 -16.55 42.24
CA GLU A 154 25.50 -17.36 43.23
C GLU A 154 26.46 -18.23 44.06
N THR A 155 27.35 -18.97 43.43
CA THR A 155 28.35 -19.81 44.11
C THR A 155 29.31 -18.98 44.97
N THR A 156 29.73 -17.81 44.46
CA THR A 156 30.57 -16.87 45.23
C THR A 156 29.82 -16.35 46.46
N ALA A 157 28.54 -15.98 46.32
CA ALA A 157 27.70 -15.54 47.43
C ALA A 157 27.44 -16.68 48.44
N ALA A 158 27.17 -17.89 47.98
CA ALA A 158 26.98 -19.07 48.83
C ALA A 158 28.25 -19.38 49.63
N LYS A 159 29.43 -19.35 48.97
CA LYS A 159 30.73 -19.51 49.62
C LYS A 159 31.00 -18.41 50.66
N ALA A 160 30.69 -17.15 50.36
CA ALA A 160 30.81 -16.04 51.31
C ALA A 160 29.88 -16.21 52.52
N ARG A 161 28.64 -16.67 52.29
CA ARG A 161 27.66 -16.99 53.36
C ARG A 161 28.16 -18.14 54.25
N GLN A 162 28.66 -19.22 53.65
CA GLN A 162 29.25 -20.35 54.40
C GLN A 162 30.47 -19.90 55.20
N GLY A 163 31.36 -19.10 54.60
CA GLY A 163 32.50 -18.50 55.28
C GLY A 163 32.07 -17.74 56.54
N ARG A 164 31.02 -16.91 56.45
CA ARG A 164 30.50 -16.18 57.60
C ARG A 164 29.92 -17.10 58.70
N ILE A 165 29.24 -18.18 58.33
CA ILE A 165 28.72 -19.17 59.29
C ILE A 165 29.86 -19.93 59.95
N VAL A 166 30.84 -20.38 59.19
CA VAL A 166 32.03 -21.09 59.70
C VAL A 166 32.86 -20.17 60.60
N PHE A 167 33.11 -18.92 60.20
CA PHE A 167 33.80 -17.94 61.06
C PHE A 167 33.02 -17.64 62.35
N LYS A 168 31.68 -17.61 62.29
CA LYS A 168 30.86 -17.46 63.49
C LYS A 168 30.98 -18.69 64.40
N LYS A 169 30.93 -19.90 63.83
CA LYS A 169 31.07 -21.14 64.59
C LYS A 169 32.47 -21.30 65.19
N ILE A 170 33.53 -21.00 64.45
CA ILE A 170 34.92 -21.00 64.96
C ILE A 170 35.06 -20.00 66.10
N ARG A 171 34.52 -18.78 65.97
CA ARG A 171 34.54 -17.80 67.09
C ARG A 171 33.79 -18.30 68.33
N GLU A 172 32.65 -18.96 68.14
CA GLU A 172 31.88 -19.56 69.24
C GLU A 172 32.63 -20.74 69.86
N ASP A 173 33.19 -21.66 69.05
CA ASP A 173 33.95 -22.83 69.49
C ASP A 173 35.27 -22.44 70.18
N ASP A 174 36.00 -21.44 69.66
CA ASP A 174 37.22 -20.90 70.27
C ASP A 174 36.91 -20.23 71.60
N SER A 175 35.82 -19.44 71.68
CA SER A 175 35.40 -18.82 72.94
C SER A 175 34.96 -19.87 73.96
N ALA A 176 34.23 -20.91 73.53
CA ALA A 176 33.80 -21.99 74.40
C ALA A 176 34.96 -22.88 74.85
N SER A 177 35.95 -23.11 73.98
CA SER A 177 37.16 -23.89 74.29
C SER A 177 38.08 -23.14 75.24
N GLN A 178 38.26 -21.83 75.01
CA GLN A 178 39.01 -20.97 75.92
C GLN A 178 38.34 -20.89 77.30
N GLU A 179 37.02 -20.68 77.34
CA GLU A 179 36.25 -20.62 78.58
C GLU A 179 36.19 -21.98 79.32
N ALA A 180 36.27 -23.11 78.60
CA ALA A 180 36.40 -24.44 79.18
C ALA A 180 37.81 -24.66 79.78
N CYS A 181 38.86 -24.24 79.07
CA CYS A 181 40.23 -24.34 79.54
C CYS A 181 40.46 -23.49 80.81
N GLU A 182 39.97 -22.25 80.81
CA GLU A 182 40.03 -21.36 81.99
C GLU A 182 39.26 -21.97 83.18
N ARG A 183 38.07 -22.56 82.94
CA ARG A 183 37.31 -23.25 83.98
C ARG A 183 38.07 -24.42 84.59
N ASP A 184 38.74 -25.24 83.79
CA ASP A 184 39.48 -26.40 84.28
C ASP A 184 40.77 -25.99 84.99
N GLN A 185 41.42 -24.91 84.55
CA GLN A 185 42.55 -24.31 85.25
C GLN A 185 42.14 -23.79 86.64
N ILE A 186 41.00 -23.09 86.74
CA ILE A 186 40.44 -22.65 88.03
C ILE A 186 40.09 -23.83 88.94
N LYS A 187 39.55 -24.93 88.41
CA LYS A 187 39.29 -26.15 89.21
C LYS A 187 40.58 -26.76 89.73
N HIS A 188 41.62 -26.84 88.89
CA HIS A 188 42.91 -27.41 89.26
C HIS A 188 43.58 -26.57 90.36
N GLU A 189 43.60 -25.24 90.20
CA GLU A 189 44.12 -24.31 91.21
C GLU A 189 43.34 -24.39 92.53
N LYS A 190 42.01 -24.49 92.46
CA LYS A 190 41.16 -24.71 93.64
C LYS A 190 41.46 -26.04 94.31
N ASN A 191 41.72 -27.10 93.55
CA ASN A 191 42.05 -28.41 94.10
C ASN A 191 43.42 -28.41 94.79
N ILE A 192 44.43 -27.78 94.17
CA ILE A 192 45.75 -27.56 94.79
C ILE A 192 45.60 -26.77 96.09
N SER A 193 44.88 -25.63 96.05
CA SER A 193 44.67 -24.78 97.21
C SER A 193 43.95 -25.52 98.33
N LYS A 194 42.94 -26.33 98.00
CA LYS A 194 42.23 -27.18 98.95
C LYS A 194 43.15 -28.22 99.58
N SER A 195 44.00 -28.87 98.78
CA SER A 195 45.01 -29.83 99.26
C SER A 195 46.02 -29.16 100.19
N LEU A 196 46.47 -27.94 99.87
CA LEU A 196 47.41 -27.21 100.70
C LEU A 196 46.81 -26.84 102.06
N ILE A 197 45.55 -26.38 102.07
CA ILE A 197 44.82 -26.07 103.31
C ILE A 197 44.67 -27.33 104.17
N LEU A 198 44.28 -28.47 103.59
CA LEU A 198 44.17 -29.74 104.31
C LEU A 198 45.51 -30.18 104.91
N PHE A 199 46.60 -30.04 104.16
CA PHE A 199 47.95 -30.34 104.66
C PHE A 199 48.35 -29.44 105.84
N THR A 200 48.04 -28.14 105.76
CA THR A 200 48.32 -27.21 106.88
C THR A 200 47.44 -27.46 108.10
N LEU A 201 46.21 -27.94 107.90
CA LEU A 201 45.33 -28.32 109.01
C LEU A 201 45.82 -29.60 109.69
N ASP A 202 46.31 -30.57 108.93
CA ASP A 202 46.93 -31.79 109.49
C ASP A 202 48.22 -31.48 110.28
N GLU A 203 49.04 -30.53 109.82
CA GLU A 203 50.21 -30.06 110.60
C GLU A 203 49.80 -29.38 111.92
N GLN A 204 48.71 -28.60 111.91
CA GLN A 204 48.21 -27.93 113.13
C GLN A 204 47.58 -28.90 114.14
N HIS A 205 47.15 -30.10 113.71
CA HIS A 205 46.50 -31.07 114.59
C HIS A 205 47.46 -32.04 115.32
N HIS A 206 48.78 -31.99 115.04
CA HIS A 206 49.75 -32.87 115.69
C HIS A 206 50.51 -32.25 116.88
N GLU A 207 50.14 -31.04 117.31
CA GLU A 207 50.81 -30.27 118.36
C GLU A 207 49.82 -29.75 119.43
N TYR A 208 49.02 -30.64 120.04
CA TYR A 208 48.35 -30.34 121.31
C TYR A 208 47.97 -31.61 122.09
N CYS A 209 48.96 -32.24 122.73
CA CYS A 209 48.75 -33.22 123.80
C CYS A 209 49.43 -32.72 125.08
N PRO A 210 48.69 -32.23 126.09
CA PRO A 210 49.27 -32.01 127.40
C PRO A 210 49.30 -33.34 128.15
N GLU A 211 50.51 -33.87 128.36
CA GLU A 211 50.78 -34.76 129.49
C GLU A 211 50.52 -33.99 130.79
N GLN A 212 49.71 -34.55 131.70
CA GLN A 212 50.23 -35.11 132.95
C GLN A 212 49.07 -35.62 133.83
N SER A 213 49.19 -36.89 134.18
CA SER A 213 48.45 -37.57 135.23
C SER A 213 49.20 -37.38 136.54
N ARG A 214 48.66 -36.57 137.46
CA ARG A 214 48.65 -36.71 138.94
C ARG A 214 48.04 -35.48 139.60
#